data_AF-A0A816LXZ0-F1
#
_entry.id   AF-A0A816LXZ0-F1
#
_cell.length_a   1.000
_cell.length_b   1.000
_cell.length_c   1.000
_cell.angle_alpha   90.00
_cell.angle_beta   90.00
_cell.angle_gamma   90.00
#
_symmetry.space_group_name_H-M   'P 1'
#
loop_
_entity.id
_entity.type
_entity.pdbx_description
1 polymer ?
#
loop_
_entity_poly.entity_id
_entity_poly.type
_entity_poly.pdbx_seq_one_letter_code
_entity_poly.pdbx_strand_id
1 'polypeptide(L)'
;MDSGQLTIETVTQLLHQHTFPASVEAALIAMRECSMFARKDLTMLANRFLFCHSLSTSNTNPSQPVWKKTLNNIQELHTLDLLRQFLENQSDITISARVFDTIFFDILSDPDHPLFTLYYNLFLKFLSLAISFESKPALTIIARWFLTISKTIDSLLTKIIEYIIHEHIALAITKSINNLCIISPLFTLCFIKQTCVLLDKENFIVDTKIIQTLIELLTYGLTNSTNLLLATLQQEFITQSNSSLFNFIPSMIRLNVLFPLRSYGSSSLYLHLDHFHAAILSFLFSIVVNHSDQNIILQKNLFPSNYFEQLLITFEDFIEREQPEQKNIDECIQRYLQTVSICKTPSLPLIQLCISDLEKHFSLFTNHKLFQILKHKEEQELRKA
;
A
#
# COMPACT_ATOMS: atom_id res chain seq x y z
N MET A 1 -37.49 1.74 -37.60
CA MET A 1 -36.51 2.84 -37.51
C MET A 1 -35.69 2.54 -36.28
N ASP A 2 -34.52 1.98 -36.50
CA ASP A 2 -33.68 1.44 -35.43
C ASP A 2 -33.15 2.56 -34.54
N SER A 3 -33.24 2.34 -33.23
CA SER A 3 -32.67 3.18 -32.19
C SER A 3 -31.21 3.48 -32.51
N GLY A 4 -30.92 4.74 -32.83
CA GLY A 4 -29.59 5.22 -33.19
C GLY A 4 -28.56 4.79 -32.15
N GLN A 5 -27.64 3.93 -32.55
CA GLN A 5 -26.42 3.71 -31.80
C GLN A 5 -25.67 5.04 -31.83
N LEU A 6 -25.56 5.73 -30.68
CA LEU A 6 -24.59 6.81 -30.54
C LEU A 6 -23.23 6.26 -31.00
N THR A 7 -22.61 6.88 -31.99
CA THR A 7 -21.23 6.55 -32.38
C THR A 7 -20.26 7.46 -31.62
N ILE A 8 -19.00 7.06 -31.52
CA ILE A 8 -17.96 7.92 -30.90
C ILE A 8 -17.82 9.25 -31.65
N GLU A 9 -18.01 9.28 -32.97
CA GLU A 9 -17.99 10.52 -33.74
C GLU A 9 -19.15 11.44 -33.36
N THR A 10 -20.35 10.89 -33.16
CA THR A 10 -21.53 11.67 -32.74
C THR A 10 -21.32 12.26 -31.35
N VAL A 11 -20.79 11.48 -30.41
CA VAL A 11 -20.42 11.96 -29.07
C VAL A 11 -19.35 13.04 -29.15
N THR A 12 -18.33 12.84 -29.97
CA THR A 12 -17.24 13.82 -30.17
C THR A 12 -17.76 15.14 -30.72
N GLN A 13 -18.69 15.12 -31.69
CA GLN A 13 -19.30 16.32 -32.25
C GLN A 13 -20.14 17.08 -31.21
N LEU A 14 -20.89 16.38 -30.36
CA LEU A 14 -21.65 16.99 -29.27
C LEU A 14 -20.73 17.63 -28.24
N LEU A 15 -19.65 16.94 -27.85
CA LEU A 15 -18.67 17.46 -26.88
C LEU A 15 -17.93 18.71 -27.39
N HIS A 16 -17.72 18.83 -28.70
CA HIS A 16 -17.12 20.04 -29.30
C HIS A 16 -17.99 21.30 -29.17
N GLN A 17 -19.27 21.17 -28.84
CA GLN A 17 -20.17 22.32 -28.64
C GLN A 17 -20.00 22.97 -27.26
N HIS A 18 -19.33 22.29 -26.33
CA HIS A 18 -19.13 22.76 -24.97
C HIS A 18 -17.76 23.43 -24.80
N THR A 19 -17.71 24.46 -23.97
CA THR A 19 -16.46 25.10 -23.51
C THR A 19 -16.14 24.66 -22.08
N PHE A 20 -14.89 24.82 -21.67
CA PHE A 20 -14.46 24.51 -20.31
C PHE A 20 -15.21 25.40 -19.28
N PRO A 21 -15.72 24.86 -18.14
CA PRO A 21 -15.57 23.49 -17.65
C PRO A 21 -16.68 22.51 -18.11
N ALA A 22 -17.75 22.98 -18.74
CA ALA A 22 -18.90 22.14 -19.14
C ALA A 22 -18.51 20.98 -20.07
N SER A 23 -17.47 21.15 -20.88
CA SER A 23 -16.93 20.06 -21.71
C SER A 23 -16.36 18.89 -20.89
N VAL A 24 -15.81 19.15 -19.71
CA VAL A 24 -15.27 18.14 -18.80
C VAL A 24 -16.41 17.32 -18.19
N GLU A 25 -17.45 18.00 -17.67
CA GLU A 25 -18.63 17.34 -17.10
C GLU A 25 -19.35 16.48 -18.14
N ALA A 26 -19.58 17.04 -19.34
CA ALA A 26 -20.21 16.32 -20.44
C ALA A 26 -19.39 15.08 -20.85
N ALA A 27 -18.06 15.18 -20.86
CA ALA A 27 -17.18 14.05 -21.15
C ALA A 27 -17.28 12.93 -20.10
N LEU A 28 -17.32 13.27 -18.81
CA LEU A 28 -17.48 12.29 -17.72
C LEU A 28 -18.85 11.58 -17.79
N ILE A 29 -19.91 12.33 -18.07
CA ILE A 29 -21.26 11.77 -18.30
C ILE A 29 -21.25 10.84 -19.51
N ALA A 30 -20.62 11.25 -20.62
CA ALA A 30 -20.50 10.42 -21.81
C ALA A 30 -19.76 9.09 -21.52
N MET A 31 -18.68 9.10 -20.74
CA MET A 31 -17.98 7.88 -20.33
C MET A 31 -18.83 6.97 -19.43
N ARG A 32 -19.72 7.55 -18.61
CA ARG A 32 -20.69 6.78 -17.83
C ARG A 32 -21.74 6.12 -18.73
N GLU A 33 -22.26 6.84 -19.71
CA GLU A 33 -23.40 6.39 -20.50
C GLU A 33 -22.98 5.50 -21.68
N CYS A 34 -21.79 5.70 -22.21
CA CYS A 34 -21.28 4.98 -23.39
C CYS A 34 -20.40 3.79 -23.01
N SER A 35 -20.82 2.98 -22.04
CA SER A 35 -20.05 1.82 -21.57
C SER A 35 -19.82 0.72 -22.62
N MET A 36 -20.59 0.75 -23.70
CA MET A 36 -20.50 -0.18 -24.83
C MET A 36 -19.39 0.17 -25.82
N PHE A 37 -18.80 1.36 -25.72
CA PHE A 37 -17.72 1.77 -26.61
C PHE A 37 -16.42 1.03 -26.29
N ALA A 38 -15.58 0.88 -27.32
CA ALA A 38 -14.26 0.33 -27.12
C ALA A 38 -13.48 1.23 -26.15
N ARG A 39 -12.80 0.60 -25.19
CA ARG A 39 -12.08 1.29 -24.13
C ARG A 39 -11.03 2.30 -24.66
N LYS A 40 -10.42 1.99 -25.81
CA LYS A 40 -9.49 2.89 -26.52
C LYS A 40 -10.15 4.20 -26.97
N ASP A 41 -11.40 4.14 -27.42
CA ASP A 41 -12.15 5.30 -27.87
C ASP A 41 -12.53 6.21 -26.70
N LEU A 42 -12.92 5.61 -25.58
CA LEU A 42 -13.17 6.35 -24.33
C LEU A 42 -11.89 6.97 -23.76
N THR A 43 -10.75 6.28 -23.86
CA THR A 43 -9.43 6.83 -23.50
C THR A 43 -9.05 8.01 -24.39
N MET A 44 -9.36 7.95 -25.69
CA MET A 44 -9.16 9.07 -26.61
C MET A 44 -10.06 10.26 -26.24
N LEU A 45 -11.31 10.00 -25.87
CA LEU A 45 -12.24 11.03 -25.36
C LEU A 45 -11.68 11.70 -24.11
N ALA A 46 -11.14 10.92 -23.16
CA ALA A 46 -10.48 11.44 -21.96
C ALA A 46 -9.32 12.38 -22.30
N ASN A 47 -8.43 11.94 -23.19
CA ASN A 47 -7.29 12.73 -23.63
C ASN A 47 -7.71 14.04 -24.30
N ARG A 48 -8.71 14.01 -25.18
CA ARG A 48 -9.13 15.18 -25.97
C ARG A 48 -9.96 16.18 -25.16
N PHE A 49 -10.83 15.71 -24.26
CA PHE A 49 -11.84 16.55 -23.64
C PHE A 49 -11.67 16.77 -22.13
N LEU A 50 -10.99 15.87 -21.41
CA LEU A 50 -10.66 16.09 -20.00
C LEU A 50 -9.35 16.86 -19.86
N PHE A 51 -8.28 16.36 -20.49
CA PHE A 51 -6.93 16.93 -20.33
C PHE A 51 -6.48 17.76 -21.54
N CYS A 52 -7.29 17.78 -22.60
CA CYS A 52 -7.07 18.52 -23.85
C CYS A 52 -5.66 18.36 -24.42
N HIS A 53 -5.20 17.11 -24.48
CA HIS A 53 -4.01 16.74 -25.22
C HIS A 53 -4.35 16.55 -26.70
N SER A 54 -3.61 17.22 -27.57
CA SER A 54 -3.74 17.05 -29.03
C SER A 54 -2.52 16.32 -29.59
N LEU A 55 -2.74 15.38 -30.51
CA LEU A 55 -1.67 14.73 -31.25
C LEU A 55 -1.03 15.75 -32.21
N SER A 56 0.24 16.09 -32.02
CA SER A 56 1.03 16.82 -32.99
C SER A 56 1.47 15.85 -34.08
N THR A 57 0.95 16.04 -35.29
CA THR A 57 1.38 15.33 -36.50
C THR A 57 2.47 16.10 -37.26
N SER A 58 3.23 16.97 -36.57
CA SER A 58 4.18 17.85 -37.27
C SER A 58 5.28 17.06 -37.99
N ASN A 59 5.46 17.42 -39.27
CA ASN A 59 6.07 16.67 -40.38
C ASN A 59 7.58 16.36 -40.32
N THR A 60 8.20 16.15 -39.15
CA THR A 60 9.68 15.99 -39.11
C THR A 60 10.23 14.74 -38.44
N ASN A 61 9.41 13.85 -37.86
CA ASN A 61 9.82 12.47 -37.58
C ASN A 61 8.57 11.59 -37.32
N PRO A 62 8.23 10.64 -38.22
CA PRO A 62 7.01 9.84 -38.13
C PRO A 62 7.06 8.72 -37.08
N SER A 63 8.10 8.65 -36.24
CA SER A 63 8.32 7.50 -35.35
C SER A 63 7.64 7.59 -33.98
N GLN A 64 7.11 8.75 -33.52
CA GLN A 64 6.32 8.81 -32.28
C GLN A 64 5.26 9.93 -32.29
N PRO A 65 4.01 9.67 -31.88
CA PRO A 65 2.99 10.70 -31.70
C PRO A 65 3.36 11.62 -30.52
N VAL A 66 3.68 12.88 -30.79
CA VAL A 66 3.97 13.89 -29.75
C VAL A 66 2.67 14.54 -29.31
N TRP A 67 2.27 14.40 -28.05
CA TRP A 67 1.06 15.03 -27.52
C TRP A 67 1.37 16.41 -26.94
N LYS A 68 0.59 17.44 -27.32
CA LYS A 68 0.70 18.80 -26.78
C LYS A 68 -0.42 19.09 -25.79
N LYS A 69 -0.08 19.49 -24.57
CA LYS A 69 -1.03 19.96 -23.54
C LYS A 69 -1.55 21.36 -23.91
N THR A 70 -2.84 21.57 -23.79
CA THR A 70 -3.47 22.89 -24.04
C THR A 70 -4.04 23.54 -22.78
N LEU A 71 -4.36 22.78 -21.74
CA LEU A 71 -4.80 23.32 -20.44
C LEU A 71 -3.63 23.96 -19.68
N ASN A 72 -3.90 25.06 -18.98
CA ASN A 72 -2.97 25.58 -17.96
C ASN A 72 -3.08 24.75 -16.66
N ASN A 73 -2.22 25.03 -15.67
CA ASN A 73 -2.21 24.28 -14.41
C ASN A 73 -3.48 24.44 -13.58
N ILE A 74 -4.13 25.60 -13.61
CA ILE A 74 -5.38 25.86 -12.87
C ILE A 74 -6.53 25.04 -13.47
N GLN A 75 -6.64 25.04 -14.80
CA GLN A 75 -7.66 24.27 -15.51
C GLN A 75 -7.46 22.77 -15.31
N GLU A 76 -6.20 22.29 -15.32
CA GLU A 76 -5.89 20.88 -15.02
C GLU A 76 -6.35 20.50 -13.61
N LEU A 77 -6.06 21.31 -12.60
CA LEU A 77 -6.51 21.06 -11.23
C LEU A 77 -8.04 21.07 -11.13
N HIS A 78 -8.70 21.98 -11.82
CA HIS A 78 -10.16 22.04 -11.84
C HIS A 78 -10.77 20.83 -12.57
N THR A 79 -10.17 20.33 -13.65
CA THR A 79 -10.56 19.05 -14.27
C THR A 79 -10.44 17.89 -13.27
N LEU A 80 -9.33 17.82 -12.53
CA LEU A 80 -9.12 16.75 -11.54
C LEU A 80 -10.11 16.84 -10.37
N ASP A 81 -10.48 18.05 -9.93
CA ASP A 81 -11.50 18.23 -8.90
C ASP A 81 -12.91 17.86 -9.42
N LEU A 82 -13.26 18.21 -10.66
CA LEU A 82 -14.51 17.77 -11.28
C LEU A 82 -14.58 16.24 -11.40
N LEU A 83 -13.47 15.58 -11.73
CA LEU A 83 -13.38 14.12 -11.69
C LEU A 83 -13.59 13.57 -10.28
N ARG A 84 -12.95 14.17 -9.25
CA ARG A 84 -13.13 13.76 -7.85
C ARG A 84 -14.59 13.87 -7.43
N GLN A 85 -15.21 15.04 -7.65
CA GLN A 85 -16.63 15.28 -7.33
C GLN A 85 -17.55 14.33 -8.10
N PHE A 86 -17.26 14.05 -9.37
CA PHE A 86 -18.01 13.10 -10.16
C PHE A 86 -18.01 11.71 -9.51
N LEU A 87 -16.83 11.21 -9.10
CA LEU A 87 -16.68 9.90 -8.46
C LEU A 87 -17.33 9.84 -7.08
N GLU A 88 -17.34 10.95 -6.33
CA GLU A 88 -18.03 11.06 -5.03
C GLU A 88 -19.54 11.02 -5.16
N ASN A 89 -20.08 11.68 -6.19
CA ASN A 89 -21.51 11.78 -6.42
C ASN A 89 -22.11 10.54 -7.11
N GLN A 90 -21.29 9.58 -7.54
CA GLN A 90 -21.78 8.32 -8.07
C GLN A 90 -22.13 7.34 -6.95
N SER A 91 -23.38 6.86 -6.94
CA SER A 91 -23.83 5.82 -6.01
C SER A 91 -23.32 4.42 -6.36
N ASP A 92 -23.08 4.15 -7.64
CA ASP A 92 -22.58 2.86 -8.13
C ASP A 92 -21.05 2.88 -8.31
N ILE A 93 -20.36 2.15 -7.44
CA ILE A 93 -18.90 2.07 -7.47
C ILE A 93 -18.35 1.38 -8.73
N THR A 94 -19.15 0.57 -9.42
CA THR A 94 -18.73 -0.10 -10.66
C THR A 94 -18.57 0.91 -11.80
N ILE A 95 -19.47 1.90 -11.86
CA ILE A 95 -19.40 3.02 -12.80
C ILE A 95 -18.17 3.86 -12.50
N SER A 96 -17.96 4.23 -11.23
CA SER A 96 -16.82 5.03 -10.82
C SER A 96 -15.49 4.34 -11.10
N ALA A 97 -15.40 3.03 -10.82
CA ALA A 97 -14.23 2.23 -11.14
C ALA A 97 -13.96 2.20 -12.65
N ARG A 98 -15.00 1.98 -13.47
CA ARG A 98 -14.84 1.95 -14.93
C ARG A 98 -14.39 3.29 -15.51
N VAL A 99 -14.93 4.41 -15.03
CA VAL A 99 -14.52 5.75 -15.47
C VAL A 99 -13.07 6.02 -15.05
N PHE A 100 -12.72 5.71 -13.81
CA PHE A 100 -11.35 5.82 -13.33
C PHE A 100 -10.37 4.97 -14.16
N ASP A 101 -10.75 3.73 -14.44
CA ASP A 101 -9.98 2.77 -15.23
C ASP A 101 -9.76 3.25 -16.68
N THR A 102 -10.79 3.85 -17.27
CA THR A 102 -10.72 4.44 -18.62
C THR A 102 -9.76 5.63 -18.65
N ILE A 103 -9.71 6.42 -17.58
CA ILE A 103 -8.88 7.62 -17.52
C ILE A 103 -7.43 7.24 -17.21
N PHE A 104 -7.18 6.47 -16.15
CA PHE A 104 -5.83 6.26 -15.62
C PHE A 104 -5.26 4.86 -15.90
N PHE A 105 -6.07 3.80 -15.72
CA PHE A 105 -5.54 2.43 -15.66
C PHE A 105 -4.81 2.03 -16.94
N ASP A 106 -5.41 2.27 -18.11
CA ASP A 106 -4.85 1.76 -19.37
C ASP A 106 -3.47 2.34 -19.65
N ILE A 107 -3.29 3.63 -19.38
CA ILE A 107 -2.02 4.32 -19.63
C ILE A 107 -1.00 3.99 -18.53
N LEU A 108 -1.42 3.92 -17.26
CA LEU A 108 -0.52 3.64 -16.15
C LEU A 108 -0.16 2.17 -16.01
N SER A 109 -0.91 1.26 -16.66
CA SER A 109 -0.61 -0.17 -16.67
C SER A 109 0.51 -0.55 -17.65
N ASP A 110 0.87 0.34 -18.57
CA ASP A 110 1.91 0.16 -19.59
C ASP A 110 3.02 1.22 -19.42
N PRO A 111 4.16 0.88 -18.77
CA PRO A 111 5.29 1.80 -18.58
C PRO A 111 5.89 2.33 -19.88
N ASP A 112 5.73 1.61 -20.99
CA ASP A 112 6.23 2.00 -22.31
C ASP A 112 5.24 2.90 -23.06
N HIS A 113 4.07 3.16 -22.48
CA HIS A 113 3.06 4.02 -23.09
C HIS A 113 3.60 5.47 -23.22
N PRO A 114 3.45 6.13 -24.38
CA PRO A 114 4.02 7.46 -24.62
C PRO A 114 3.47 8.56 -23.70
N LEU A 115 2.30 8.33 -23.10
CA LEU A 115 1.65 9.23 -22.15
C LEU A 115 1.90 8.86 -20.67
N PHE A 116 2.68 7.82 -20.40
CA PHE A 116 2.87 7.30 -19.04
C PHE A 116 3.29 8.39 -18.05
N THR A 117 4.36 9.14 -18.35
CA THR A 117 4.89 10.18 -17.46
C THR A 117 3.86 11.28 -17.18
N LEU A 118 3.11 11.69 -18.20
CA LEU A 118 2.07 12.70 -18.06
C LEU A 118 0.95 12.21 -17.14
N TYR A 119 0.41 11.02 -17.43
CA TYR A 119 -0.68 10.43 -16.65
C TYR A 119 -0.25 10.07 -15.24
N TYR A 120 1.02 9.71 -15.04
CA TYR A 120 1.59 9.50 -13.73
C TYR A 120 1.53 10.79 -12.90
N ASN A 121 1.98 11.92 -13.47
CA ASN A 121 1.92 13.22 -12.80
C ASN A 121 0.47 13.68 -12.53
N LEU A 122 -0.44 13.45 -13.48
CA LEU A 122 -1.88 13.73 -13.29
C LEU A 122 -2.47 12.88 -12.17
N PHE A 123 -2.12 11.60 -12.12
CA PHE A 123 -2.56 10.68 -11.09
C PHE A 123 -2.03 11.09 -9.70
N LEU A 124 -0.75 11.48 -9.59
CA LEU A 124 -0.20 11.98 -8.32
C LEU A 124 -0.94 13.22 -7.82
N LYS A 125 -1.26 14.17 -8.71
CA LYS A 125 -2.09 15.35 -8.37
C LYS A 125 -3.50 14.95 -7.96
N PHE A 126 -4.12 14.01 -8.67
CA PHE A 126 -5.45 13.50 -8.35
C PHE A 126 -5.47 12.82 -6.98
N LEU A 127 -4.48 11.98 -6.69
CA LEU A 127 -4.32 11.31 -5.41
C LEU A 127 -4.12 12.32 -4.27
N SER A 128 -3.25 13.32 -4.48
CA SER A 128 -3.06 14.42 -3.53
C SER A 128 -4.39 15.11 -3.23
N LEU A 129 -5.18 15.45 -4.25
CA LEU A 129 -6.51 16.05 -4.07
C LEU A 129 -7.45 15.12 -3.31
N ALA A 130 -7.51 13.83 -3.68
CA ALA A 130 -8.37 12.85 -3.01
C ALA A 130 -8.03 12.69 -1.52
N ILE A 131 -6.75 12.71 -1.16
CA ILE A 131 -6.30 12.69 0.24
C ILE A 131 -6.68 13.99 0.95
N SER A 132 -6.39 15.16 0.35
CA SER A 132 -6.65 16.46 0.97
C SER A 132 -8.13 16.74 1.21
N PHE A 133 -9.01 16.25 0.32
CA PHE A 133 -10.46 16.40 0.43
C PHE A 133 -11.16 15.20 1.10
N GLU A 134 -10.39 14.23 1.63
CA GLU A 134 -10.94 13.07 2.34
C GLU A 134 -11.95 12.27 1.47
N SER A 135 -11.65 12.11 0.18
CA SER A 135 -12.54 11.52 -0.82
C SER A 135 -12.63 10.00 -0.71
N LYS A 136 -13.49 9.49 0.18
CA LYS A 136 -13.64 8.04 0.43
C LYS A 136 -13.90 7.21 -0.84
N PRO A 137 -14.83 7.58 -1.75
CA PRO A 137 -15.06 6.79 -2.97
C PRO A 137 -13.84 6.75 -3.89
N ALA A 138 -13.19 7.89 -4.12
CA ALA A 138 -11.99 7.96 -4.97
C ALA A 138 -10.84 7.14 -4.39
N LEU A 139 -10.55 7.29 -3.08
CA LEU A 139 -9.51 6.52 -2.41
C LEU A 139 -9.79 5.01 -2.42
N THR A 140 -11.06 4.60 -2.32
CA THR A 140 -11.45 3.18 -2.40
C THR A 140 -11.19 2.60 -3.79
N ILE A 141 -11.47 3.36 -4.86
CA ILE A 141 -11.20 2.94 -6.24
C ILE A 141 -9.69 2.83 -6.48
N ILE A 142 -8.91 3.83 -6.04
CA ILE A 142 -7.45 3.81 -6.11
C ILE A 142 -6.87 2.61 -5.35
N ALA A 143 -7.43 2.29 -4.18
CA ALA A 143 -6.99 1.13 -3.43
C ALA A 143 -7.26 -0.18 -4.19
N ARG A 144 -8.48 -0.38 -4.71
CA ARG A 144 -8.79 -1.53 -5.57
C ARG A 144 -7.86 -1.64 -6.77
N TRP A 145 -7.50 -0.50 -7.36
CA TRP A 145 -6.53 -0.43 -8.44
C TRP A 145 -5.15 -0.96 -8.02
N PHE A 146 -4.65 -0.49 -6.87
CA PHE A 146 -3.39 -0.98 -6.29
C PHE A 146 -3.40 -2.48 -6.01
N LEU A 147 -4.56 -3.07 -5.70
CA LEU A 147 -4.70 -4.51 -5.48
C LEU A 147 -4.72 -5.33 -6.78
N THR A 148 -5.25 -4.76 -7.85
CA THR A 148 -5.53 -5.52 -9.08
C THR A 148 -4.29 -5.70 -9.97
N ILE A 149 -3.29 -4.83 -9.84
CA ILE A 149 -2.17 -4.86 -10.78
C ILE A 149 -1.03 -5.75 -10.27
N SER A 150 -0.71 -6.79 -11.06
CA SER A 150 0.35 -7.75 -10.75
C SER A 150 1.74 -7.28 -11.17
N LYS A 151 2.72 -7.43 -10.25
CA LYS A 151 4.20 -7.43 -10.36
C LYS A 151 4.94 -6.31 -11.12
N THR A 152 4.55 -5.94 -12.34
CA THR A 152 5.25 -4.90 -13.14
C THR A 152 5.13 -3.51 -12.49
N ILE A 153 4.13 -3.33 -11.62
CA ILE A 153 3.73 -2.04 -11.03
C ILE A 153 4.08 -1.96 -9.54
N ASP A 154 4.65 -2.99 -8.91
CA ASP A 154 5.16 -2.87 -7.54
C ASP A 154 6.19 -1.73 -7.42
N SER A 155 6.98 -1.50 -8.47
CA SER A 155 7.90 -0.35 -8.57
C SER A 155 7.18 1.00 -8.71
N LEU A 156 6.06 1.06 -9.43
CA LEU A 156 5.24 2.26 -9.57
C LEU A 156 4.49 2.57 -8.27
N LEU A 157 3.90 1.55 -7.64
CA LEU A 157 3.27 1.66 -6.32
C LEU A 157 4.29 2.16 -5.29
N THR A 158 5.49 1.58 -5.28
CA THR A 158 6.61 2.06 -4.47
C THR A 158 6.80 3.57 -4.68
N LYS A 159 6.98 4.03 -5.93
CA LYS A 159 7.20 5.45 -6.24
C LYS A 159 6.03 6.36 -5.86
N ILE A 160 4.79 5.89 -6.04
CA ILE A 160 3.59 6.64 -5.62
C ILE A 160 3.60 6.83 -4.10
N ILE A 161 3.94 5.79 -3.36
CA ILE A 161 3.97 5.84 -1.90
C ILE A 161 5.15 6.68 -1.42
N GLU A 162 6.33 6.56 -2.03
CA GLU A 162 7.46 7.47 -1.80
C GLU A 162 7.04 8.93 -2.00
N TYR A 163 6.33 9.24 -3.09
CA TYR A 163 5.78 10.57 -3.33
C TYR A 163 4.85 11.01 -2.21
N ILE A 164 3.91 10.16 -1.76
CA ILE A 164 3.02 10.52 -0.64
C ILE A 164 3.82 10.79 0.63
N ILE A 165 4.84 9.99 0.92
CA ILE A 165 5.69 10.17 2.10
C ILE A 165 6.45 11.49 2.01
N HIS A 166 7.09 11.79 0.87
CA HIS A 166 7.88 13.00 0.69
C HIS A 166 7.02 14.27 0.60
N GLU A 167 5.89 14.24 -0.09
CA GLU A 167 5.06 15.43 -0.29
C GLU A 167 4.05 15.62 0.84
N HIS A 168 3.35 14.57 1.29
CA HIS A 168 2.26 14.76 2.26
C HIS A 168 2.71 14.58 3.72
N ILE A 169 3.63 13.66 3.99
CA ILE A 169 4.12 13.41 5.35
C ILE A 169 5.20 14.42 5.72
N ALA A 170 6.15 14.72 4.81
CA ALA A 170 7.16 15.73 5.09
C ALA A 170 6.59 17.17 5.16
N LEU A 171 5.50 17.47 4.42
CA LEU A 171 4.81 18.77 4.50
C LEU A 171 3.72 18.83 5.59
N ALA A 172 3.60 17.80 6.42
CA ALA A 172 2.79 17.79 7.64
C ALA A 172 1.33 18.24 7.44
N ILE A 173 0.59 17.62 6.51
CA ILE A 173 -0.88 17.55 6.63
C ILE A 173 -1.25 16.37 7.52
N THR A 174 -0.78 16.39 8.77
CA THR A 174 -0.96 15.31 9.75
C THR A 174 -2.43 14.97 9.98
N LYS A 175 -3.35 15.94 9.88
CA LYS A 175 -4.79 15.69 10.07
C LYS A 175 -5.41 14.80 8.99
N SER A 176 -5.17 15.07 7.71
CA SER A 176 -5.80 14.28 6.63
C SER A 176 -5.22 12.86 6.55
N ILE A 177 -3.92 12.71 6.81
CA ILE A 177 -3.23 11.41 6.82
C ILE A 177 -3.64 10.57 8.03
N ASN A 178 -3.74 11.17 9.22
CA ASN A 178 -4.26 10.47 10.41
C ASN A 178 -5.73 10.03 10.19
N ASN A 179 -6.50 10.82 9.44
CA ASN A 179 -7.86 10.46 9.06
C ASN A 179 -7.93 9.41 7.93
N LEU A 180 -6.85 9.10 7.20
CA LEU A 180 -6.91 8.10 6.10
C LEU A 180 -7.46 6.76 6.57
N CYS A 181 -7.08 6.36 7.80
CA CYS A 181 -7.55 5.14 8.46
C CYS A 181 -9.07 5.13 8.68
N ILE A 182 -9.69 6.32 8.81
CA ILE A 182 -11.13 6.51 8.99
C ILE A 182 -11.82 6.66 7.62
N ILE A 183 -11.20 7.40 6.69
CA ILE A 183 -11.77 7.78 5.40
C ILE A 183 -11.82 6.59 4.45
N SER A 184 -10.68 5.94 4.21
CA SER A 184 -10.59 4.78 3.29
C SER A 184 -9.67 3.70 3.87
N PRO A 185 -10.27 2.73 4.58
CA PRO A 185 -9.52 1.66 5.24
C PRO A 185 -8.79 0.71 4.27
N LEU A 186 -9.36 0.49 3.07
CA LEU A 186 -8.71 -0.29 2.01
C LEU A 186 -7.45 0.42 1.47
N PHE A 187 -7.55 1.74 1.25
CA PHE A 187 -6.42 2.56 0.84
C PHE A 187 -5.34 2.57 1.92
N THR A 188 -5.75 2.72 3.18
CA THR A 188 -4.86 2.65 4.34
C THR A 188 -4.09 1.33 4.38
N LEU A 189 -4.76 0.19 4.17
CA LEU A 189 -4.07 -1.11 4.13
C LEU A 189 -3.02 -1.17 3.02
N CYS A 190 -3.35 -0.69 1.81
CA CYS A 190 -2.39 -0.62 0.70
C CYS A 190 -1.20 0.30 1.04
N PHE A 191 -1.49 1.45 1.65
CA PHE A 191 -0.50 2.43 2.06
C PHE A 191 0.46 1.89 3.14
N ILE A 192 -0.09 1.31 4.21
CA ILE A 192 0.66 0.67 5.30
C ILE A 192 1.54 -0.44 4.75
N LYS A 193 0.99 -1.32 3.90
CA LYS A 193 1.76 -2.41 3.26
C LYS A 193 2.97 -1.87 2.50
N GLN A 194 2.75 -0.92 1.60
CA GLN A 194 3.82 -0.38 0.77
C GLN A 194 4.83 0.44 1.59
N THR A 195 4.37 1.10 2.66
CA THR A 195 5.25 1.76 3.63
C THR A 195 6.15 0.73 4.32
N CYS A 196 5.63 -0.42 4.76
CA CYS A 196 6.46 -1.49 5.32
C CYS A 196 7.49 -2.00 4.30
N VAL A 197 7.10 -2.20 3.04
CA VAL A 197 8.01 -2.62 1.96
C VAL A 197 9.09 -1.57 1.71
N LEU A 198 8.74 -0.29 1.73
CA LEU A 198 9.69 0.82 1.56
C LEU A 198 10.69 0.89 2.71
N LEU A 199 10.20 0.85 3.94
CA LEU A 199 11.05 0.88 5.13
C LEU A 199 11.96 -0.35 5.19
N ASP A 200 11.58 -1.50 4.62
CA ASP A 200 12.42 -2.68 4.55
C ASP A 200 13.60 -2.53 3.55
N LYS A 201 13.51 -1.64 2.56
CA LYS A 201 14.61 -1.42 1.59
C LYS A 201 15.78 -0.70 2.24
N GLU A 202 16.98 -1.26 2.12
CA GLU A 202 18.24 -0.73 2.68
C GLU A 202 18.59 0.68 2.15
N ASN A 203 18.16 1.03 0.93
CA ASN A 203 18.47 2.31 0.28
C ASN A 203 17.45 3.43 0.55
N PHE A 204 16.41 3.18 1.35
CA PHE A 204 15.41 4.21 1.64
C PHE A 204 15.93 5.16 2.72
N ILE A 205 16.70 6.17 2.29
CA ILE A 205 17.27 7.20 3.18
C ILE A 205 16.19 8.27 3.41
N VAL A 206 15.57 8.22 4.58
CA VAL A 206 14.57 9.20 4.99
C VAL A 206 14.89 9.71 6.39
N ASP A 207 14.60 10.98 6.64
CA ASP A 207 14.75 11.62 7.96
C ASP A 207 14.06 10.78 9.05
N THR A 208 14.76 10.55 10.17
CA THR A 208 14.26 9.87 11.36
C THR A 208 12.89 10.38 11.81
N LYS A 209 12.57 11.68 11.61
CA LYS A 209 11.25 12.25 11.91
C LYS A 209 10.14 11.69 11.04
N ILE A 210 10.38 11.56 9.74
CA ILE A 210 9.39 11.00 8.81
C ILE A 210 9.20 9.51 9.13
N ILE A 211 10.30 8.79 9.42
CA ILE A 211 10.24 7.40 9.88
C ILE A 211 9.37 7.28 11.15
N GLN A 212 9.55 8.17 12.12
CA GLN A 212 8.73 8.20 13.33
C GLN A 212 7.25 8.41 13.00
N THR A 213 6.92 9.38 12.14
CA THR A 213 5.53 9.64 11.72
C THR A 213 4.92 8.45 10.96
N LEU A 214 5.71 7.76 10.15
CA LEU A 214 5.26 6.53 9.47
C LEU A 214 4.95 5.44 10.49
N ILE A 215 5.80 5.22 11.49
CA ILE A 215 5.57 4.24 12.56
C ILE A 215 4.31 4.61 13.37
N GLU A 216 4.12 5.89 13.70
CA GLU A 216 2.90 6.38 14.36
C GLU A 216 1.64 6.08 13.54
N LEU A 217 1.69 6.33 12.22
CA LEU A 217 0.57 6.05 11.32
C LEU A 217 0.28 4.54 11.19
N LEU A 218 1.33 3.72 11.05
CA LEU A 218 1.22 2.26 11.03
C LEU A 218 0.56 1.76 12.32
N THR A 219 1.04 2.26 13.47
CA THR A 219 0.49 1.93 14.80
C THR A 219 -0.98 2.33 14.88
N TYR A 220 -1.31 3.57 14.53
CA TYR A 220 -2.68 4.07 14.57
C TYR A 220 -3.63 3.27 13.66
N GLY A 221 -3.20 2.93 12.45
CA GLY A 221 -3.97 2.11 11.52
C GLY A 221 -4.21 0.69 12.04
N LEU A 222 -3.18 0.05 12.60
CA LEU A 222 -3.31 -1.29 13.19
C LEU A 222 -4.26 -1.30 14.38
N THR A 223 -4.22 -0.27 15.24
CA THR A 223 -5.06 -0.19 16.44
C THR A 223 -6.51 0.20 16.15
N ASN A 224 -6.76 1.14 15.24
CA ASN A 224 -8.11 1.68 15.01
C ASN A 224 -8.87 0.99 13.88
N SER A 225 -8.17 0.32 12.97
CA SER A 225 -8.80 -0.34 11.82
C SER A 225 -8.72 -1.87 11.90
N THR A 226 -8.33 -2.46 13.05
CA THR A 226 -8.08 -3.91 13.22
C THR A 226 -9.17 -4.79 12.58
N ASN A 227 -10.43 -4.62 12.98
CA ASN A 227 -11.54 -5.45 12.49
C ASN A 227 -11.78 -5.30 10.99
N LEU A 228 -11.55 -4.10 10.45
CA LEU A 228 -11.75 -3.81 9.05
C LEU A 228 -10.57 -4.29 8.20
N LEU A 229 -9.35 -4.23 8.74
CA LEU A 229 -8.16 -4.86 8.17
C LEU A 229 -8.35 -6.38 8.09
N LEU A 230 -8.89 -7.01 9.14
CA LEU A 230 -9.23 -8.44 9.15
C LEU A 230 -10.28 -8.78 8.08
N ALA A 231 -11.39 -8.06 8.05
CA ALA A 231 -12.44 -8.29 7.06
C ALA A 231 -11.95 -8.12 5.62
N THR A 232 -11.09 -7.12 5.38
CA THR A 232 -10.49 -6.87 4.06
C THR A 232 -9.53 -8.00 3.67
N LEU A 233 -8.66 -8.43 4.58
CA LEU A 233 -7.75 -9.56 4.33
C LEU A 233 -8.50 -10.84 4.04
N GLN A 234 -9.58 -11.12 4.78
CA GLN A 234 -10.45 -12.28 4.53
C GLN A 234 -11.12 -12.21 3.16
N GLN A 235 -11.68 -11.05 2.78
CA GLN A 235 -12.34 -10.85 1.50
C GLN A 235 -11.37 -11.06 0.32
N GLU A 236 -10.18 -10.50 0.41
CA GLU A 236 -9.14 -10.63 -0.62
C GLU A 236 -8.52 -12.04 -0.66
N PHE A 237 -8.45 -12.73 0.49
CA PHE A 237 -8.02 -14.14 0.55
C PHE A 237 -8.96 -15.05 -0.25
N ILE A 238 -10.27 -14.79 -0.17
CA ILE A 238 -11.31 -15.57 -0.85
C ILE A 238 -11.27 -15.35 -2.38
N THR A 239 -10.85 -14.17 -2.84
CA THR A 239 -10.92 -13.78 -4.26
C THR A 239 -9.61 -13.99 -5.03
N GLN A 240 -8.43 -13.91 -4.40
CA GLN A 240 -7.15 -13.98 -5.12
C GLN A 240 -6.07 -14.72 -4.33
N SER A 241 -5.95 -16.04 -4.52
CA SER A 241 -4.98 -16.91 -3.83
C SER A 241 -3.49 -16.71 -4.19
N ASN A 242 -3.15 -15.75 -5.07
CA ASN A 242 -1.79 -15.48 -5.53
C ASN A 242 -1.37 -14.00 -5.45
N SER A 243 -2.13 -13.14 -4.77
CA SER A 243 -1.88 -11.69 -4.80
C SER A 243 -0.73 -11.26 -3.89
N SER A 244 -0.02 -10.19 -4.28
CA SER A 244 1.09 -9.61 -3.51
C SER A 244 0.66 -9.09 -2.12
N LEU A 245 -0.65 -9.04 -1.82
CA LEU A 245 -1.22 -8.67 -0.52
C LEU A 245 -0.83 -9.63 0.60
N PHE A 246 -0.60 -10.92 0.31
CA PHE A 246 -0.21 -11.90 1.33
C PHE A 246 1.14 -11.59 2.00
N ASN A 247 1.96 -10.74 1.40
CA ASN A 247 3.22 -10.30 2.01
C ASN A 247 3.03 -9.19 3.06
N PHE A 248 1.81 -8.68 3.28
CA PHE A 248 1.58 -7.61 4.26
C PHE A 248 2.02 -7.99 5.67
N ILE A 249 1.52 -9.12 6.18
CA ILE A 249 1.81 -9.58 7.55
C ILE A 249 3.27 -9.99 7.71
N PRO A 250 3.86 -10.78 6.77
CA PRO A 250 5.30 -10.99 6.72
C PRO A 250 6.12 -9.69 6.76
N SER A 251 5.85 -8.72 5.88
CA SER A 251 6.60 -7.46 5.84
C SER A 251 6.49 -6.67 7.15
N MET A 252 5.31 -6.64 7.77
CA MET A 252 5.09 -5.97 9.05
C MET A 252 5.86 -6.64 10.20
N ILE A 253 5.87 -7.98 10.27
CA ILE A 253 6.64 -8.74 11.26
C ILE A 253 8.14 -8.49 11.05
N ARG A 254 8.61 -8.63 9.81
CA ARG A 254 10.03 -8.42 9.47
C ARG A 254 10.47 -7.02 9.87
N LEU A 255 9.68 -6.01 9.52
CA LEU A 255 9.94 -4.63 9.92
C LEU A 255 10.06 -4.54 11.44
N ASN A 256 9.05 -4.97 12.21
CA ASN A 256 9.09 -4.89 13.67
C ASN A 256 10.26 -5.61 14.33
N VAL A 257 10.62 -6.80 13.83
CA VAL A 257 11.69 -7.61 14.41
C VAL A 257 13.07 -7.03 14.08
N LEU A 258 13.29 -6.60 12.83
CA LEU A 258 14.61 -6.16 12.38
C LEU A 258 14.85 -4.66 12.58
N PHE A 259 13.80 -3.86 12.79
CA PHE A 259 13.92 -2.41 12.92
C PHE A 259 14.94 -1.96 13.98
N PRO A 260 14.97 -2.55 15.20
CA PRO A 260 15.90 -2.10 16.23
C PRO A 260 17.38 -2.27 15.86
N LEU A 261 17.71 -3.11 14.87
CA LEU A 261 19.10 -3.25 14.40
C LEU A 261 19.57 -2.06 13.60
N ARG A 262 18.65 -1.26 13.07
CA ARG A 262 18.98 -0.04 12.35
C ARG A 262 19.33 1.05 13.35
N SER A 263 20.54 1.59 13.23
CA SER A 263 21.11 2.60 14.13
C SER A 263 20.48 3.98 13.92
N TYR A 264 19.24 4.16 14.37
CA TYR A 264 18.63 5.48 14.42
C TYR A 264 18.95 6.13 15.75
N GLY A 265 19.77 7.19 15.74
CA GLY A 265 20.29 7.86 16.93
C GLY A 265 19.26 8.64 17.78
N SER A 266 17.98 8.27 17.79
CA SER A 266 16.93 8.99 18.55
C SER A 266 16.21 8.09 19.55
N SER A 267 16.26 8.47 20.83
CA SER A 267 15.46 7.86 21.91
C SER A 267 13.95 8.00 21.70
N SER A 268 13.49 9.02 20.97
CA SER A 268 12.07 9.18 20.64
C SER A 268 11.57 8.05 19.75
N LEU A 269 12.42 7.52 18.87
CA LEU A 269 12.02 6.49 17.91
C LEU A 269 11.74 5.15 18.61
N TYR A 270 12.53 4.80 19.62
CA TYR A 270 12.34 3.58 20.41
C TYR A 270 10.96 3.51 21.06
N LEU A 271 10.46 4.61 21.63
CA LEU A 271 9.11 4.65 22.21
C LEU A 271 8.02 4.36 21.16
N HIS A 272 8.18 4.87 19.94
CA HIS A 272 7.23 4.60 18.85
C HIS A 272 7.33 3.16 18.35
N LEU A 273 8.54 2.59 18.36
CA LEU A 273 8.77 1.18 18.02
C LEU A 273 8.15 0.22 19.05
N ASP A 274 8.09 0.59 20.32
CA ASP A 274 7.41 -0.21 21.35
C ASP A 274 5.89 -0.19 21.15
N HIS A 275 5.31 0.98 20.89
CA HIS A 275 3.89 1.08 20.55
C HIS A 275 3.54 0.30 19.28
N PHE A 276 4.40 0.39 18.26
CA PHE A 276 4.24 -0.37 17.02
C PHE A 276 4.32 -1.87 17.26
N HIS A 277 5.26 -2.32 18.09
CA HIS A 277 5.39 -3.71 18.48
C HIS A 277 4.11 -4.22 19.16
N ALA A 278 3.61 -3.48 20.16
CA ALA A 278 2.38 -3.82 20.86
C ALA A 278 1.17 -3.89 19.91
N ALA A 279 1.05 -2.94 18.97
CA ALA A 279 -0.01 -2.93 17.96
C ALA A 279 0.05 -4.16 17.03
N ILE A 280 1.26 -4.57 16.62
CA ILE A 280 1.46 -5.79 15.83
C ILE A 280 1.05 -7.04 16.61
N LEU A 281 1.51 -7.18 17.85
CA LEU A 281 1.16 -8.33 18.68
C LEU A 281 -0.35 -8.41 18.90
N SER A 282 -1.01 -7.28 19.17
CA SER A 282 -2.47 -7.18 19.31
C SER A 282 -3.22 -7.56 18.03
N PHE A 283 -2.74 -7.09 16.88
CA PHE A 283 -3.31 -7.45 15.58
C PHE A 283 -3.16 -8.95 15.28
N LEU A 284 -1.95 -9.50 15.46
CA LEU A 284 -1.68 -10.93 15.27
C LEU A 284 -2.51 -11.81 16.23
N PHE A 285 -2.64 -11.39 17.48
CA PHE A 285 -3.48 -12.09 18.45
C PHE A 285 -4.95 -12.09 18.03
N SER A 286 -5.44 -10.98 17.49
CA SER A 286 -6.82 -10.87 16.97
C SER A 286 -7.08 -11.82 15.79
N ILE A 287 -6.07 -12.07 14.94
CA ILE A 287 -6.13 -13.10 13.89
C ILE A 287 -6.23 -14.50 14.50
N VAL A 288 -5.37 -14.80 15.47
CA VAL A 288 -5.20 -16.16 16.02
C VAL A 288 -6.42 -16.57 16.87
N VAL A 289 -6.94 -15.65 17.68
CA VAL A 289 -8.03 -15.95 18.64
C VAL A 289 -9.42 -15.94 17.99
N ASN A 290 -9.60 -15.24 16.87
CA ASN A 290 -10.91 -15.17 16.23
C ASN A 290 -11.15 -16.42 15.37
N HIS A 291 -11.81 -17.44 15.94
CA HIS A 291 -12.01 -18.78 15.34
C HIS A 291 -13.08 -18.86 14.23
N SER A 292 -13.25 -17.84 13.39
CA SER A 292 -14.09 -17.97 12.21
C SER A 292 -13.47 -18.93 11.18
N ASP A 293 -14.27 -19.65 10.40
CA ASP A 293 -13.77 -20.56 9.34
C ASP A 293 -12.81 -19.84 8.36
N GLN A 294 -13.09 -18.57 8.08
CA GLN A 294 -12.24 -17.70 7.26
C GLN A 294 -10.89 -17.40 7.92
N ASN A 295 -10.86 -17.20 9.23
CA ASN A 295 -9.61 -17.00 9.97
C ASN A 295 -8.78 -18.27 10.08
N ILE A 296 -9.39 -19.45 10.17
CA ILE A 296 -8.66 -20.73 10.13
C ILE A 296 -7.95 -20.89 8.79
N ILE A 297 -8.62 -20.54 7.69
CA ILE A 297 -8.01 -20.54 6.35
C ILE A 297 -6.90 -19.49 6.25
N LEU A 298 -7.13 -18.28 6.76
CA LEU A 298 -6.13 -17.22 6.80
C LEU A 298 -4.88 -17.69 7.56
N GLN A 299 -5.05 -18.24 8.78
CA GLN A 299 -3.97 -18.72 9.65
C GLN A 299 -3.10 -19.79 8.98
N LYS A 300 -3.71 -20.72 8.24
CA LYS A 300 -2.97 -21.79 7.54
C LYS A 300 -2.11 -21.28 6.38
N ASN A 301 -2.46 -20.13 5.81
CA ASN A 301 -1.83 -19.59 4.62
C ASN A 301 -1.11 -18.25 4.89
N LEU A 302 -1.03 -17.86 6.16
CA LEU A 302 -0.52 -16.56 6.60
C LEU A 302 1.00 -16.46 6.38
N PHE A 303 1.69 -17.59 6.53
CA PHE A 303 3.13 -17.69 6.40
C PHE A 303 3.51 -18.94 5.60
N PRO A 304 4.51 -18.87 4.71
CA PRO A 304 5.26 -20.04 4.27
C PRO A 304 5.76 -20.84 5.48
N SER A 305 5.84 -22.17 5.35
CA SER A 305 6.25 -23.06 6.46
C SER A 305 7.63 -22.73 7.04
N ASN A 306 8.52 -22.15 6.24
CA ASN A 306 9.88 -21.77 6.61
C ASN A 306 10.07 -20.26 6.85
N TYR A 307 8.99 -19.47 6.93
CA TYR A 307 9.09 -18.01 7.01
C TYR A 307 9.96 -17.52 8.19
N PHE A 308 9.71 -18.05 9.40
CA PHE A 308 10.47 -17.64 10.59
C PHE A 308 11.93 -18.09 10.55
N GLU A 309 12.23 -19.21 9.87
CA GLU A 309 13.61 -19.64 9.63
C GLU A 309 14.33 -18.66 8.69
N GLN A 310 13.68 -18.24 7.61
CA GLN A 310 14.21 -17.23 6.68
C GLN A 310 14.42 -15.86 7.37
N LEU A 311 13.51 -15.47 8.27
CA LEU A 311 13.64 -14.26 9.06
C LEU A 311 14.85 -14.32 9.99
N LEU A 312 15.10 -15.48 10.61
CA LEU A 312 16.26 -15.70 11.46
C LEU A 312 17.57 -15.62 10.66
N ILE A 313 17.63 -16.24 9.48
CA ILE A 313 18.79 -16.13 8.58
C ILE A 313 19.05 -14.66 8.21
N THR A 314 18.00 -13.91 7.89
CA THR A 314 18.13 -12.47 7.58
C THR A 314 18.66 -11.67 8.77
N PHE A 315 18.25 -12.03 9.99
CA PHE A 315 18.73 -11.41 11.22
C PHE A 315 20.23 -11.66 11.43
N GLU A 316 20.67 -12.91 11.25
CA GLU A 316 22.08 -13.29 11.38
C GLU A 316 22.97 -12.57 10.38
N ASP A 317 22.57 -12.58 9.10
CA ASP A 317 23.22 -11.84 8.02
C ASP A 317 23.41 -10.36 8.36
N PHE A 318 22.41 -9.73 8.99
CA PHE A 318 22.48 -8.32 9.37
C PHE A 318 23.47 -8.08 10.52
N ILE A 319 23.47 -8.94 11.55
CA ILE A 319 24.43 -8.83 12.66
C ILE A 319 25.87 -8.91 12.15
N GLU A 320 26.13 -9.83 11.21
CA GLU A 320 27.47 -10.02 10.65
C GLU A 320 27.96 -8.81 9.86
N ARG A 321 27.06 -8.16 9.10
CA ARG A 321 27.39 -7.02 8.25
C ARG A 321 27.54 -5.71 9.02
N GLU A 322 26.55 -5.40 9.86
CA GLU A 322 26.39 -4.05 10.44
C GLU A 322 26.95 -3.93 11.87
N GLN A 323 27.28 -5.06 12.52
CA GLN A 323 27.80 -5.12 13.89
C GLN A 323 27.05 -4.20 14.88
N PRO A 324 25.70 -4.33 14.99
CA PRO A 324 24.91 -3.47 15.84
C PRO A 324 25.23 -3.66 17.34
N GLU A 325 24.87 -2.67 18.15
CA GLU A 325 25.04 -2.75 19.60
C GLU A 325 24.28 -3.94 20.21
N GLN A 326 24.87 -4.58 21.23
CA GLN A 326 24.29 -5.77 21.88
C GLN A 326 22.86 -5.53 22.41
N LYS A 327 22.57 -4.31 22.87
CA LYS A 327 21.23 -3.93 23.33
C LYS A 327 20.18 -4.06 22.22
N ASN A 328 20.53 -3.67 20.99
CA ASN A 328 19.63 -3.76 19.83
C ASN A 328 19.42 -5.23 19.42
N ILE A 329 20.48 -6.04 19.44
CA ILE A 329 20.40 -7.49 19.19
C ILE A 329 19.44 -8.15 20.19
N ASP A 330 19.60 -7.84 21.47
CA ASP A 330 18.76 -8.37 22.53
C ASP A 330 17.28 -8.02 22.36
N GLU A 331 16.99 -6.79 21.93
CA GLU A 331 15.64 -6.32 21.67
C GLU A 331 15.00 -7.05 20.47
N CYS A 332 15.75 -7.23 19.38
CA CYS A 332 15.29 -7.99 18.21
C CYS A 332 14.96 -9.43 18.55
N ILE A 333 15.80 -10.08 19.36
CA ILE A 333 15.54 -11.43 19.87
C ILE A 333 14.22 -11.45 20.64
N GLN A 334 14.00 -10.52 21.57
CA GLN A 334 12.76 -10.47 22.35
C GLN A 334 11.53 -10.28 21.45
N ARG A 335 11.57 -9.32 20.52
CA ARG A 335 10.47 -9.06 19.57
C ARG A 335 10.20 -10.28 18.68
N TYR A 336 11.24 -10.98 18.22
CA TYR A 336 11.12 -12.22 17.44
C TYR A 336 10.41 -13.31 18.24
N LEU A 337 10.88 -13.58 19.46
CA LEU A 337 10.32 -14.63 20.32
C LEU A 337 8.84 -14.38 20.64
N GLN A 338 8.49 -13.15 21.00
CA GLN A 338 7.10 -12.76 21.27
C GLN A 338 6.23 -12.94 20.02
N THR A 339 6.70 -12.53 18.84
CA THR A 339 5.95 -12.69 17.59
C THR A 339 5.74 -14.17 17.24
N VAL A 340 6.79 -14.99 17.32
CA VAL A 340 6.72 -16.43 17.05
C VAL A 340 5.74 -17.12 17.99
N SER A 341 5.78 -16.77 19.28
CA SER A 341 4.87 -17.34 20.28
C SER A 341 3.40 -17.07 19.99
N ILE A 342 3.04 -15.92 19.41
CA ILE A 342 1.66 -15.66 19.00
C ILE A 342 1.32 -16.48 17.76
N CYS A 343 2.22 -16.53 16.77
CA CYS A 343 1.92 -17.13 15.46
C CYS A 343 1.98 -18.67 15.43
N LYS A 344 2.77 -19.33 16.28
CA LYS A 344 2.96 -20.80 16.28
C LYS A 344 2.09 -21.56 17.28
N THR A 345 1.33 -20.88 18.14
CA THR A 345 0.60 -21.54 19.23
C THR A 345 -0.88 -21.73 18.88
N PRO A 346 -1.42 -22.96 18.78
CA PRO A 346 -2.83 -23.18 18.45
C PRO A 346 -3.82 -22.86 19.60
N SER A 347 -3.34 -22.69 20.84
CA SER A 347 -4.15 -22.35 22.02
C SER A 347 -3.22 -22.15 23.23
N LEU A 348 -3.47 -21.15 24.06
CA LEU A 348 -2.72 -20.86 25.30
C LEU A 348 -2.73 -22.07 26.27
N PRO A 349 -1.70 -22.26 27.14
CA PRO A 349 -1.01 -21.21 27.90
C PRO A 349 0.45 -20.96 27.49
N LEU A 350 0.77 -19.68 27.32
CA LEU A 350 1.99 -19.15 26.71
C LEU A 350 3.15 -18.99 27.71
N ILE A 351 4.36 -18.92 27.14
CA ILE A 351 5.70 -18.66 27.72
C ILE A 351 6.53 -19.92 28.04
N GLN A 352 6.04 -20.89 28.80
CA GLN A 352 6.85 -22.09 29.12
C GLN A 352 6.98 -23.06 27.94
N LEU A 353 5.94 -23.23 27.13
CA LEU A 353 5.97 -24.12 25.95
C LEU A 353 6.81 -23.55 24.80
N CYS A 354 6.87 -22.21 24.69
CA CYS A 354 7.66 -21.55 23.67
C CYS A 354 9.16 -21.79 23.88
N ILE A 355 9.64 -21.82 25.13
CA ILE A 355 11.04 -22.14 25.45
C ILE A 355 11.37 -23.59 25.06
N SER A 356 10.50 -24.56 25.35
CA SER A 356 10.73 -25.97 24.98
C SER A 356 10.64 -26.25 23.47
N ASP A 357 9.78 -25.52 22.73
CA ASP A 357 9.72 -25.63 21.27
C ASP A 357 10.85 -24.85 20.58
N LEU A 358 11.37 -23.79 21.21
CA LEU A 358 12.61 -23.12 20.83
C LEU A 358 13.80 -24.07 21.00
N GLU A 359 13.91 -24.85 22.09
CA GLU A 359 14.96 -25.86 22.23
C GLU A 359 14.95 -26.87 21.08
N LYS A 360 13.77 -27.30 20.61
CA LYS A 360 13.66 -28.19 19.43
C LYS A 360 14.07 -27.53 18.13
N HIS A 361 13.65 -26.29 17.86
CA HIS A 361 14.05 -25.56 16.64
C HIS A 361 15.52 -25.11 16.65
N PHE A 362 16.08 -24.79 17.82
CA PHE A 362 17.47 -24.36 17.99
C PHE A 362 18.46 -25.51 18.19
N SER A 363 17.99 -26.73 18.47
CA SER A 363 18.84 -27.94 18.52
C SER A 363 19.54 -28.25 17.19
N LEU A 364 19.09 -27.65 16.07
CA LEU A 364 19.72 -27.73 14.76
C LEU A 364 20.87 -26.72 14.56
N PHE A 365 21.07 -25.76 15.47
CA PHE A 365 22.03 -24.66 15.33
C PHE A 365 22.98 -24.55 16.52
N THR A 366 23.55 -25.69 16.92
CA THR A 366 24.43 -25.88 18.09
C THR A 366 25.74 -25.07 18.09
N ASN A 367 26.08 -24.38 17.00
CA ASN A 367 27.34 -23.65 16.86
C ASN A 367 27.22 -22.12 16.80
N HIS A 368 26.03 -21.52 16.97
CA HIS A 368 25.87 -20.08 16.83
C HIS A 368 25.98 -19.29 18.14
N LYS A 369 26.65 -18.13 18.07
CA LYS A 369 26.86 -17.16 19.17
C LYS A 369 25.54 -16.71 19.80
N LEU A 370 24.45 -16.73 19.03
CA LEU A 370 23.08 -16.45 19.45
C LEU A 370 22.54 -17.49 20.45
N PHE A 371 22.85 -18.78 20.25
CA PHE A 371 22.48 -19.85 21.18
C PHE A 371 23.20 -19.68 22.53
N GLN A 372 24.47 -19.27 22.50
CA GLN A 372 25.24 -19.00 23.71
C GLN A 372 24.69 -17.79 24.48
N ILE A 373 24.24 -16.73 23.79
CA ILE A 373 23.60 -15.55 24.40
C ILE A 373 22.26 -15.91 25.04
N LEU A 374 21.43 -16.69 24.34
CA LEU A 374 20.13 -17.16 24.83
C LEU A 374 20.27 -18.09 26.05
N LYS A 375 21.17 -19.07 25.96
CA LYS A 375 21.48 -19.99 27.07
C LYS A 375 22.03 -19.25 28.29
N HIS A 376 22.85 -18.22 28.07
CA HIS A 376 23.39 -17.44 29.18
C HIS A 376 22.31 -16.59 29.88
N LYS A 377 21.33 -16.06 29.15
CA LYS A 377 20.18 -15.34 29.74
C LYS A 377 19.25 -16.28 30.51
N GLU A 378 19.02 -17.47 30.01
CA GLU A 378 18.25 -18.51 30.71
C GLU A 378 18.91 -18.90 32.04
N GLU A 379 20.23 -19.14 32.04
CA GLU A 379 20.99 -19.44 33.25
C GLU A 379 20.98 -18.28 34.27
N GLN A 380 20.84 -17.03 33.82
CA GLN A 380 20.72 -15.88 34.71
C GLN A 380 19.32 -15.75 35.32
N GLU A 381 18.26 -16.00 34.55
CA GLU A 381 16.87 -15.96 35.04
C GLU A 381 16.56 -17.15 35.98
N LEU A 382 17.08 -18.34 35.69
CA LEU A 382 16.99 -19.52 36.57
C LEU A 382 17.75 -19.37 37.90
N ARG A 383 18.73 -18.46 37.97
CA ARG A 383 19.44 -18.13 39.22
C ARG A 383 18.74 -17.04 40.03
N LYS A 384 17.80 -16.31 39.43
CA LYS A 384 16.99 -15.28 40.10
C LYS A 384 15.67 -15.83 40.64
N ALA A 385 15.13 -16.88 40.02
CA ALA A 385 14.07 -17.72 40.56
C ALA A 385 14.61 -18.66 41.65
#